data_AF-A0A9D5PAX8-F1
#
_entry.id   AF-A0A9D5PAX8-F1
#
_cell.length_a   1.000
_cell.length_b   1.000
_cell.length_c   1.000
_cell.angle_alpha   90.00
_cell.angle_beta   90.00
_cell.angle_gamma   90.00
#
_symmetry.space_group_name_H-M   'P 1'
#
loop_
_entity.id
_entity.type
_entity.pdbx_description
1 polymer ?
#
loop_
_entity_poly.entity_id
_entity_poly.type
_entity_poly.pdbx_seq_one_letter_code
_entity_poly.pdbx_strand_id
1 'polypeptide(L)'
;MNKPMKEIKDKSLEFVLHHYQHGKFDTQKALRKVAPAKVIPLWRKVAVAASFTLLLLAGAYAAFTTGFLSPAEEPVKGEQPAATTTVARAPQHFHFDNTPLPEVLKTLGDHYQVTLTADKTDKHLTADFDSDNLEQTIEMIEHVLEVKITVSKK
;
A
#
# COMPACT_ATOMS: atom_id res chain seq x y z
N MET A 1 -31.80 38.09 -6.74
CA MET A 1 -32.74 37.01 -6.38
C MET A 1 -32.31 35.75 -7.14
N ASN A 2 -31.47 34.90 -6.56
CA ASN A 2 -30.77 33.81 -7.26
C ASN A 2 -31.68 32.57 -7.37
N LYS A 3 -32.25 32.37 -8.56
CA LYS A 3 -33.16 31.26 -8.89
C LYS A 3 -32.52 29.99 -9.53
N PRO A 4 -31.25 29.94 -10.03
CA PRO A 4 -30.81 28.79 -10.82
C PRO A 4 -30.44 27.54 -10.00
N MET A 5 -29.90 27.69 -8.79
CA MET A 5 -29.40 26.54 -7.99
C MET A 5 -30.53 25.64 -7.46
N LYS A 6 -31.70 26.20 -7.16
CA LYS A 6 -32.84 25.45 -6.62
C LYS A 6 -33.45 24.54 -7.68
N GLU A 7 -33.59 25.06 -8.90
CA GLU A 7 -34.20 24.31 -10.00
C GLU A 7 -33.37 23.08 -10.42
N ILE A 8 -32.04 23.18 -10.36
CA ILE A 8 -31.13 22.05 -10.64
C ILE A 8 -31.28 20.96 -9.58
N LYS A 9 -31.43 21.35 -8.30
CA LYS A 9 -31.58 20.42 -7.18
C LYS A 9 -32.94 19.74 -7.18
N ASP A 10 -33.99 20.46 -7.57
CA ASP A 10 -35.34 19.92 -7.64
C ASP A 10 -35.46 18.92 -8.81
N LYS A 11 -34.86 19.21 -9.96
CA LYS A 11 -34.81 18.29 -11.12
C LYS A 11 -34.02 17.02 -10.81
N SER A 12 -32.90 17.13 -10.10
CA SER A 12 -32.11 15.95 -9.71
C SER A 12 -32.84 15.11 -8.67
N LEU A 13 -33.55 15.74 -7.71
CA LEU A 13 -34.37 15.04 -6.73
C LEU A 13 -35.55 14.32 -7.40
N GLU A 14 -36.22 14.98 -8.36
CA GLU A 14 -37.32 14.41 -9.13
C GLU A 14 -36.88 13.18 -9.92
N PHE A 15 -35.73 13.25 -10.59
CA PHE A 15 -35.18 12.12 -11.33
C PHE A 15 -34.91 10.91 -10.43
N VAL A 16 -34.31 11.14 -9.26
CA VAL A 16 -34.02 10.09 -8.27
C VAL A 16 -35.32 9.50 -7.75
N LEU A 17 -36.29 10.33 -7.38
CA LEU A 17 -37.61 9.88 -6.91
C LEU A 17 -38.34 9.05 -7.98
N HIS A 18 -38.23 9.43 -9.25
CA HIS A 18 -38.90 8.74 -10.35
C HIS A 18 -38.29 7.36 -10.66
N HIS A 19 -36.96 7.24 -10.59
CA HIS A 19 -36.26 5.97 -10.89
C HIS A 19 -36.00 5.11 -9.65
N TYR A 20 -36.29 5.60 -8.45
CA TYR A 20 -36.07 4.86 -7.22
C TYR A 20 -37.10 3.73 -7.08
N GLN A 21 -36.61 2.50 -7.19
CA GLN A 21 -37.42 1.31 -6.96
C GLN A 21 -37.30 0.86 -5.50
N HIS A 22 -38.40 1.00 -4.77
CA HIS A 22 -38.47 0.57 -3.38
C HIS A 22 -38.22 -0.96 -3.27
N GLY A 23 -37.39 -1.38 -2.31
CA GLY A 23 -37.09 -2.80 -2.06
C GLY A 23 -36.06 -3.44 -3.00
N LYS A 24 -35.42 -2.69 -3.92
CA LYS A 24 -34.31 -3.21 -4.75
C LYS A 24 -32.94 -3.16 -4.07
N PHE A 25 -32.78 -2.38 -3.00
CA PHE A 25 -31.55 -2.30 -2.22
C PHE A 25 -31.65 -3.18 -0.97
N ASP A 26 -31.35 -4.47 -1.12
CA ASP A 26 -31.28 -5.44 -0.02
C ASP A 26 -29.82 -5.58 0.44
N THR A 27 -29.47 -4.80 1.48
CA THR A 27 -28.12 -4.77 2.07
C THR A 27 -27.71 -6.12 2.63
N GLN A 28 -28.64 -6.88 3.20
CA GLN A 28 -28.34 -8.19 3.80
C GLN A 28 -27.99 -9.23 2.74
N LYS A 29 -28.72 -9.23 1.62
CA LYS A 29 -28.45 -10.13 0.50
C LYS A 29 -27.13 -9.79 -0.21
N ALA A 30 -26.77 -8.51 -0.28
CA ALA A 30 -25.47 -8.07 -0.80
C ALA A 30 -24.32 -8.52 0.09
N LEU A 31 -24.42 -8.30 1.41
CA LEU A 31 -23.38 -8.67 2.39
C LEU A 31 -23.11 -10.18 2.41
N ARG A 32 -24.14 -11.02 2.26
CA ARG A 32 -23.98 -12.48 2.19
C ARG A 32 -23.21 -12.95 0.95
N LYS A 33 -23.23 -12.20 -0.15
CA LYS A 33 -22.45 -12.53 -1.36
C LYS A 33 -20.96 -12.20 -1.23
N VAL A 34 -20.62 -11.24 -0.37
CA VAL A 34 -19.24 -10.78 -0.17
C VAL A 34 -18.57 -11.36 1.08
N ALA A 35 -19.31 -12.13 1.89
CA ALA A 35 -18.73 -12.85 3.02
C ALA A 35 -17.64 -13.82 2.54
N PRO A 36 -16.44 -13.82 3.14
CA PRO A 36 -15.33 -14.65 2.70
C PRO A 36 -15.68 -16.14 2.85
N ALA A 37 -15.40 -16.92 1.82
CA ALA A 37 -15.56 -18.37 1.86
C ALA A 37 -14.68 -18.98 2.97
N LYS A 38 -15.23 -19.98 3.64
CA LYS A 38 -14.65 -20.71 4.78
C LYS A 38 -13.16 -21.00 4.57
N VAL A 39 -12.32 -20.39 5.42
CA VAL A 39 -10.85 -20.46 5.34
C VAL A 39 -10.38 -21.90 5.66
N ILE A 40 -9.69 -22.53 4.70
CA ILE A 40 -9.12 -23.87 4.89
C ILE A 40 -7.83 -23.73 5.74
N PRO A 41 -7.68 -24.45 6.87
CA PRO A 41 -6.55 -24.27 7.77
C PRO A 41 -5.21 -24.73 7.17
N LEU A 42 -4.18 -23.92 7.41
CA LEU A 42 -2.86 -23.96 6.76
C LEU A 42 -1.99 -25.18 7.09
N TRP A 43 -2.41 -26.05 8.02
CA TRP A 43 -1.58 -27.16 8.51
C TRP A 43 -1.44 -28.31 7.50
N ARG A 44 -2.21 -28.31 6.40
CA ARG A 44 -2.04 -29.27 5.29
C ARG A 44 -0.79 -29.02 4.43
N LYS A 45 -0.06 -27.92 4.60
CA LYS A 45 1.05 -27.53 3.68
C LYS A 45 2.47 -27.90 4.14
N VAL A 46 2.69 -28.52 5.31
CA VAL A 46 4.04 -28.63 5.91
C VAL A 46 4.75 -29.98 5.70
N ALA A 47 4.16 -30.94 4.99
CA ALA A 47 4.72 -32.30 4.93
C ALA A 47 5.94 -32.51 4.00
N VAL A 48 6.40 -31.50 3.23
CA VAL A 48 7.42 -31.70 2.16
C VAL A 48 8.75 -30.95 2.38
N ALA A 49 8.82 -29.96 3.27
CA ALA A 49 9.98 -29.06 3.37
C ALA A 49 11.24 -29.68 4.02
N ALA A 50 11.08 -30.67 4.89
CA ALA A 50 12.22 -31.28 5.62
C ALA A 50 13.15 -32.11 4.72
N SER A 51 12.66 -32.56 3.56
CA SER A 51 13.45 -33.38 2.63
C SER A 51 14.54 -32.55 1.92
N PHE A 52 14.24 -31.30 1.58
CA PHE A 52 15.18 -30.41 0.88
C PHE A 52 16.30 -29.90 1.80
N THR A 53 16.01 -29.70 3.09
CA THR A 53 17.03 -29.25 4.06
C THR A 53 18.10 -30.32 4.30
N LEU A 54 17.73 -31.60 4.25
CA LEU A 54 18.68 -32.70 4.48
C LEU A 54 19.65 -32.89 3.29
N LEU A 55 19.18 -32.63 2.06
CA LEU A 55 19.97 -32.76 0.83
C LEU A 55 21.00 -31.63 0.67
N LEU A 56 20.65 -30.38 1.03
CA LEU A 56 21.59 -29.26 1.01
C LEU A 56 22.71 -29.39 2.03
N LEU A 57 22.41 -29.92 3.23
CA LEU A 57 23.40 -30.11 4.27
C LEU A 57 24.42 -31.22 3.92
N ALA A 58 23.96 -32.34 3.36
CA ALA A 58 24.85 -33.42 2.91
C ALA A 58 25.74 -32.99 1.73
N GLY A 59 25.20 -32.21 0.78
CA GLY A 59 25.96 -31.70 -0.37
C GLY A 59 27.07 -30.72 0.02
N ALA A 60 26.80 -29.80 0.95
CA ALA A 60 27.80 -28.88 1.47
C ALA A 60 28.94 -29.61 2.20
N TYR A 61 28.62 -30.67 2.95
CA TYR A 61 29.62 -31.44 3.69
C TYR A 61 30.60 -32.16 2.76
N ALA A 62 30.12 -32.72 1.64
CA ALA A 62 30.97 -33.40 0.66
C ALA A 62 31.90 -32.44 -0.13
N ALA A 63 31.40 -31.23 -0.46
CA ALA A 63 32.19 -30.21 -1.15
C ALA A 63 33.31 -29.65 -0.27
N PHE A 64 33.08 -29.51 1.04
CA PHE A 64 34.08 -29.02 1.98
C PHE A 64 35.24 -30.01 2.18
N THR A 65 34.98 -31.33 2.14
CA THR A 65 36.03 -32.34 2.31
C THR A 65 36.86 -32.61 1.05
N THR A 66 36.36 -32.24 -0.14
CA THR A 66 37.00 -32.57 -1.42
C THR A 66 37.84 -31.44 -2.04
N GLY A 67 37.95 -30.28 -1.38
CA GLY A 67 38.98 -29.27 -1.70
C GLY A 67 38.83 -28.54 -3.04
N PHE A 68 37.62 -28.40 -3.58
CA PHE A 68 37.38 -27.80 -4.91
C PHE A 68 37.33 -26.25 -4.95
N LEU A 69 37.42 -25.54 -3.82
CA LEU A 69 37.41 -24.06 -3.81
C LEU A 69 38.68 -23.52 -3.16
N SER A 70 39.68 -23.23 -4.00
CA SER A 70 40.88 -22.47 -3.64
C SER A 70 40.63 -20.97 -3.92
N PRO A 71 41.01 -20.05 -3.01
CA PRO A 71 40.84 -18.61 -3.23
C PRO A 71 42.09 -18.01 -3.89
N ALA A 72 41.90 -17.17 -4.92
CA ALA A 72 42.94 -16.31 -5.48
C ALA A 72 42.41 -14.88 -5.67
N GLU A 73 43.00 -13.97 -4.89
CA GLU A 73 43.05 -12.50 -4.96
C GLU A 73 43.56 -11.99 -6.33
N GLU A 74 43.43 -10.76 -6.85
CA GLU A 74 42.89 -9.41 -6.51
C GLU A 74 42.95 -8.57 -7.87
N PRO A 75 43.26 -7.26 -7.99
CA PRO A 75 42.41 -6.05 -7.99
C PRO A 75 42.57 -5.13 -9.26
N VAL A 76 41.57 -4.34 -9.71
CA VAL A 76 41.81 -3.07 -10.48
C VAL A 76 40.68 -2.05 -10.33
N LYS A 77 41.07 -0.78 -10.17
CA LYS A 77 40.32 0.47 -9.94
C LYS A 77 40.09 1.25 -11.25
N GLY A 78 38.95 1.98 -11.34
CA GLY A 78 38.59 2.98 -12.38
C GLY A 78 37.67 2.39 -13.47
N GLU A 79 36.49 2.92 -13.83
CA GLU A 79 36.09 4.31 -14.05
C GLU A 79 34.54 4.40 -14.04
N GLN A 80 33.98 5.48 -13.49
CA GLN A 80 32.54 5.77 -13.43
C GLN A 80 32.12 6.57 -14.68
N PRO A 81 30.99 6.24 -15.33
CA PRO A 81 29.94 7.24 -15.41
C PRO A 81 28.50 6.68 -15.32
N ALA A 82 27.70 7.36 -14.51
CA ALA A 82 26.29 7.67 -14.73
C ALA A 82 25.37 6.55 -15.28
N ALA A 83 24.74 5.83 -14.37
CA ALA A 83 23.32 5.53 -14.51
C ALA A 83 22.68 5.70 -13.13
N THR A 84 21.84 6.72 -13.00
CA THR A 84 20.82 6.76 -11.94
C THR A 84 19.93 5.55 -12.17
N THR A 85 20.27 4.41 -11.61
CA THR A 85 19.35 3.29 -11.48
C THR A 85 18.37 3.71 -10.39
N THR A 86 17.30 4.37 -10.83
CA THR A 86 16.04 4.45 -10.10
C THR A 86 15.71 3.01 -9.70
N VAL A 87 15.93 2.67 -8.45
CA VAL A 87 15.47 1.42 -7.86
C VAL A 87 13.95 1.48 -7.98
N ALA A 88 13.40 0.79 -8.99
CA ALA A 88 11.96 0.61 -9.12
C ALA A 88 11.53 -0.27 -7.94
N ARG A 89 11.30 0.40 -6.80
CA ARG A 89 10.77 -0.19 -5.58
C ARG A 89 9.39 -0.74 -5.92
N ALA A 90 9.15 -2.00 -5.53
CA ALA A 90 7.85 -2.61 -5.75
C ALA A 90 6.76 -1.73 -5.11
N PRO A 91 5.63 -1.49 -5.80
CA PRO A 91 4.56 -0.68 -5.25
C PRO A 91 4.06 -1.33 -3.95
N GLN A 92 4.10 -0.55 -2.87
CA GLN A 92 3.63 -0.92 -1.55
C GLN A 92 2.26 -0.27 -1.34
N HIS A 93 1.27 -1.06 -0.94
CA HIS A 93 -0.06 -0.55 -0.65
C HIS A 93 -0.14 -0.13 0.82
N PHE A 94 -0.59 1.09 1.10
CA PHE A 94 -0.86 1.61 2.43
C PHE A 94 -2.34 1.45 2.76
N HIS A 95 -2.63 0.86 3.92
CA HIS A 95 -3.97 0.75 4.47
C HIS A 95 -4.00 1.49 5.80
N PHE A 96 -4.87 2.49 5.90
CA PHE A 96 -5.12 3.22 7.14
C PHE A 96 -6.56 3.01 7.56
N ASP A 97 -6.77 2.65 8.82
CA ASP A 97 -8.09 2.54 9.42
C ASP A 97 -8.14 3.42 10.67
N ASN A 98 -8.96 4.47 10.61
CA ASN A 98 -9.15 5.48 11.66
C ASN A 98 -7.82 5.95 12.27
N THR A 99 -6.79 6.08 11.44
CA THR A 99 -5.42 6.32 11.88
C THR A 99 -5.22 7.82 12.07
N PRO A 100 -4.65 8.28 13.20
CA PRO A 100 -4.42 9.70 13.43
C PRO A 100 -3.42 10.25 12.40
N LEU A 101 -3.69 11.45 11.87
CA LEU A 101 -2.90 12.06 10.80
C LEU A 101 -1.39 12.11 11.09
N PRO A 102 -0.91 12.43 12.31
CA PRO A 102 0.52 12.40 12.62
C PRO A 102 1.20 11.05 12.38
N GLU A 103 0.49 9.96 12.64
CA GLU A 103 1.00 8.60 12.43
C GLU A 103 1.06 8.27 10.94
N VAL A 104 0.03 8.65 10.18
CA VAL A 104 0.01 8.54 8.70
C VAL A 104 1.21 9.28 8.09
N LEU A 105 1.43 10.54 8.48
CA LEU A 105 2.53 11.37 7.97
C LEU A 105 3.90 10.79 8.32
N LYS A 106 4.03 10.19 9.50
CA LYS A 106 5.25 9.48 9.90
C LYS A 106 5.49 8.26 9.02
N THR A 107 4.48 7.41 8.82
CA THR A 107 4.59 6.20 7.98
C THR A 107 4.95 6.56 6.53
N LEU A 108 4.28 7.55 5.95
CA LEU A 108 4.60 8.05 4.61
C LEU A 108 6.00 8.68 4.57
N GLY A 109 6.34 9.51 5.56
CA GLY A 109 7.66 10.13 5.65
C GLY A 109 8.81 9.13 5.74
N ASP A 110 8.65 8.08 6.53
CA ASP A 110 9.64 7.01 6.65
C ASP A 110 9.80 6.22 5.34
N HIS A 111 8.69 5.95 4.64
CA HIS A 111 8.73 5.24 3.36
C HIS A 111 9.42 6.04 2.25
N TYR A 112 9.05 7.31 2.10
CA TYR A 112 9.57 8.19 1.05
C TYR A 112 10.82 8.98 1.47
N GLN A 113 11.31 8.77 2.69
CA GLN A 113 12.49 9.44 3.26
C GLN A 113 12.35 10.97 3.27
N VAL A 114 11.15 11.47 3.56
CA VAL A 114 10.82 12.88 3.69
C VAL A 114 10.23 13.17 5.06
N THR A 115 10.30 14.42 5.51
CA THR A 115 9.62 14.88 6.71
C THR A 115 8.30 15.52 6.30
N LEU A 116 7.20 14.96 6.78
CA LEU A 116 5.84 15.46 6.53
C LEU A 116 5.28 16.04 7.83
N THR A 117 4.72 17.25 7.75
CA THR A 117 4.13 17.96 8.90
C THR A 117 2.82 18.60 8.49
N ALA A 118 1.82 18.60 9.37
CA ALA A 118 0.51 19.20 9.10
C ALA A 118 0.18 20.30 10.13
N ASP A 119 -0.63 21.26 9.71
CA ASP A 119 -1.13 22.35 10.56
C ASP A 119 -2.15 21.87 11.62
N LYS A 120 -2.95 20.87 11.28
CA LYS A 120 -3.96 20.26 12.17
C LYS A 120 -3.67 18.77 12.34
N THR A 121 -3.63 18.31 13.58
CA THR A 121 -3.25 16.94 13.94
C THR A 121 -4.38 16.15 14.61
N ASP A 122 -5.55 16.76 14.77
CA ASP A 122 -6.75 16.21 15.41
C ASP A 122 -7.58 15.31 14.50
N LYS A 123 -7.18 15.16 13.24
CA LYS A 123 -7.92 14.41 12.22
C LYS A 123 -7.44 12.97 12.10
N HIS A 124 -8.37 12.11 11.72
CA HIS A 124 -8.12 10.70 11.46
C HIS A 124 -8.39 10.38 9.99
N LEU A 125 -7.66 9.40 9.45
CA LEU A 125 -7.73 8.97 8.07
C LEU A 125 -8.12 7.48 8.01
N THR A 126 -9.13 7.19 7.20
CA THR A 126 -9.45 5.82 6.75
C THR A 126 -9.36 5.83 5.23
N ALA A 127 -8.33 5.21 4.67
CA ALA A 127 -8.10 5.20 3.24
C ALA A 127 -7.05 4.15 2.84
N ASP A 128 -7.11 3.77 1.57
CA ASP A 128 -6.19 2.87 0.90
C ASP A 128 -5.44 3.64 -0.18
N PHE A 129 -4.11 3.50 -0.23
CA PHE A 129 -3.25 4.21 -1.18
C PHE A 129 -2.19 3.27 -1.77
N ASP A 130 -1.88 3.46 -3.04
CA ASP A 130 -0.70 2.86 -3.66
C ASP A 130 0.54 3.75 -3.44
N SER A 131 1.73 3.15 -3.35
CA SER A 131 2.97 3.93 -3.12
C SER A 131 3.56 4.56 -4.37
N ASP A 132 2.83 4.62 -5.49
CA ASP A 132 3.32 5.06 -6.78
C ASP A 132 3.47 6.58 -6.88
N ASN A 133 2.68 7.36 -6.14
CA ASN A 133 2.72 8.82 -6.16
C ASN A 133 2.45 9.46 -4.78
N LEU A 134 3.50 10.01 -4.16
CA LEU A 134 3.40 10.69 -2.86
C LEU A 134 2.69 12.04 -3.01
N GLU A 135 3.00 12.82 -4.03
CA GLU A 135 2.46 14.17 -4.23
C GLU A 135 0.94 14.13 -4.36
N GLN A 136 0.43 13.19 -5.16
CA GLN A 136 -1.01 12.97 -5.33
C GLN A 136 -1.67 12.50 -4.02
N THR A 137 -0.99 11.62 -3.27
CA THR A 137 -1.49 11.15 -1.96
C THR A 137 -1.62 12.32 -0.99
N ILE A 138 -0.60 13.20 -0.94
CA ILE A 138 -0.62 14.39 -0.10
C ILE A 138 -1.76 15.33 -0.53
N GLU A 139 -1.88 15.63 -1.82
CA GLU A 139 -2.95 16.49 -2.35
C GLU A 139 -4.35 15.96 -1.97
N MET A 140 -4.57 14.65 -2.09
CA MET A 140 -5.84 14.03 -1.69
C MET A 140 -6.11 14.18 -0.20
N ILE A 141 -5.10 13.94 0.65
CA ILE A 141 -5.23 14.08 2.11
C ILE A 141 -5.51 15.55 2.48
N GLU A 142 -4.81 16.50 1.87
CA GLU A 142 -5.03 17.94 2.09
C GLU A 142 -6.47 18.36 1.75
N HIS A 143 -6.98 17.92 0.59
CA HIS A 143 -8.33 18.26 0.15
C HIS A 143 -9.44 17.59 0.97
N VAL A 144 -9.30 16.31 1.31
CA VAL A 144 -10.33 15.57 2.07
C VAL A 144 -10.36 16.00 3.54
N LEU A 145 -9.18 16.23 4.13
CA LEU A 145 -9.08 16.60 5.54
C LEU A 145 -9.07 18.11 5.75
N GLU A 146 -9.02 18.95 4.71
CA GLU A 146 -8.90 20.42 4.81
C GLU A 146 -7.75 20.83 5.75
N VAL A 147 -6.60 20.21 5.51
CA VAL A 147 -5.33 20.45 6.21
C VAL A 147 -4.28 20.91 5.22
N LYS A 148 -3.23 21.57 5.73
CA LYS A 148 -2.04 21.91 4.96
C LYS A 148 -0.88 21.05 5.41
N ILE A 149 -0.27 20.33 4.48
CA ILE A 149 0.85 19.45 4.69
C ILE A 149 2.11 20.08 4.07
N THR A 150 3.15 20.25 4.88
CA THR A 150 4.45 20.73 4.42
C THR A 150 5.44 19.58 4.29
N VAL A 151 6.06 19.46 3.12
CA VAL A 151 7.08 18.46 2.81
C VAL A 151 8.47 19.09 2.94
N SER A 152 9.36 18.43 3.69
CA SER A 152 10.77 18.82 3.83
C SER A 152 11.67 17.63 3.59
N LYS A 153 12.78 17.82 2.86
CA LYS A 153 13.78 16.75 2.68
C LYS A 153 14.53 16.51 3.98
N LYS A 154 14.78 15.24 4.29
CA LYS A 154 15.55 14.84 5.48
C LYS A 154 17.05 15.12 5.31
#